data_AF-A0A948VEX7-F1
#
_entry.id   AF-A0A948VEX7-F1
#
_cell.length_a   1.000
_cell.length_b   1.000
_cell.length_c   1.000
_cell.angle_alpha   90.00
_cell.angle_beta   90.00
_cell.angle_gamma   90.00
#
_symmetry.space_group_name_H-M   'P 1'
#
loop_
_entity.id
_entity.type
_entity.pdbx_description
1 polymer ?
#
loop_
_entity_poly.entity_id
_entity_poly.type
_entity_poly.pdbx_seq_one_letter_code
_entity_poly.pdbx_strand_id
1 'polypeptide(L)'
;PPGRVVVLGNSEFASNANLNLAANRDLLLNMLAWLAREEELMEVRGRDPLSQPVVLGDDERKVLGWGAVLGWPLLVSSLFLGVMWRHRRQTGSGA
;
A
#
# COMPACT_ATOMS: atom_id res chain seq x y z
N PRO A 1 3.84 34.57 22.21
CA PRO A 1 5.09 33.79 21.98
C PRO A 1 5.51 33.93 20.50
N PRO A 2 6.80 33.86 20.16
CA PRO A 2 7.23 33.87 18.76
C PRO A 2 6.71 32.62 18.02
N GLY A 3 6.29 32.79 16.77
CA GLY A 3 5.82 31.69 15.91
C GLY A 3 6.97 30.76 15.50
N ARG A 4 6.64 29.48 15.25
CA ARG A 4 7.56 28.47 14.71
C ARG A 4 7.16 28.15 13.28
N VAL A 5 8.15 27.91 12.43
CA VAL A 5 7.94 27.49 11.05
C VAL A 5 8.90 26.37 10.68
N VAL A 6 8.43 25.41 9.91
CA VAL A 6 9.22 24.34 9.31
C VAL A 6 9.04 24.43 7.80
N VAL A 7 10.15 24.39 7.06
CA VAL A 7 10.15 24.46 5.58
C VAL A 7 10.83 23.21 5.04
N LEU A 8 10.18 22.56 4.08
CA LEU A 8 10.61 21.30 3.49
C LEU A 8 10.68 21.45 1.97
N GLY A 9 11.66 20.80 1.36
CA GLY A 9 11.88 20.88 -0.10
C GLY A 9 11.01 19.93 -0.93
N ASN A 10 10.30 18.99 -0.30
CA ASN A 10 9.39 18.07 -0.96
C ASN A 10 8.21 17.71 -0.04
N SER A 11 7.05 17.41 -0.64
CA SER A 11 5.88 16.87 0.08
C SER A 11 5.80 15.35 -0.03
N GLU A 12 6.60 14.75 -0.91
CA GLU A 12 6.48 13.34 -1.28
C GLU A 12 6.77 12.40 -0.10
N PHE A 13 7.58 12.83 0.88
CA PHE A 13 7.82 12.09 2.12
C PHE A 13 6.53 11.88 2.95
N ALA A 14 5.57 12.80 2.85
CA ALA A 14 4.29 12.74 3.55
C ALA A 14 3.18 12.06 2.73
N SER A 15 3.48 11.55 1.53
CA SER A 15 2.51 10.83 0.70
C SER A 15 2.24 9.44 1.27
N ASN A 16 1.03 8.90 1.06
CA ASN A 16 0.67 7.56 1.53
C ASN A 16 1.62 6.47 1.02
N ALA A 17 2.24 6.69 -0.15
CA ALA A 17 3.19 5.76 -0.73
C ALA A 17 4.53 5.74 0.03
N ASN A 18 4.96 6.87 0.60
CA ASN A 18 6.27 7.01 1.24
C ASN A 18 6.22 7.18 2.75
N LEU A 19 5.03 7.37 3.33
CA LEU A 19 4.83 7.62 4.77
C LEU A 19 5.48 6.53 5.63
N ASN A 20 5.32 5.26 5.25
CA ASN A 20 5.88 4.11 5.95
C ASN A 20 7.27 3.70 5.44
N LEU A 21 7.88 4.48 4.55
CA LEU A 21 9.25 4.23 4.10
C LEU A 21 10.24 4.94 5.01
N ALA A 22 11.26 4.19 5.42
CA ALA A 22 12.35 4.67 6.27
C ALA A 22 11.82 5.40 7.53
N ALA A 23 12.15 6.69 7.69
CA ALA A 23 11.80 7.50 8.86
C ALA A 23 10.84 8.66 8.52
N ASN A 24 10.12 8.58 7.38
CA ASN A 24 9.29 9.68 6.91
C ASN A 24 8.14 10.00 7.88
N ARG A 25 7.46 8.97 8.38
CA ARG A 25 6.42 9.11 9.42
C ARG A 25 6.97 9.74 10.69
N ASP A 26 8.12 9.29 11.17
CA ASP A 26 8.71 9.79 12.41
C ASP A 26 9.15 11.24 12.27
N LEU A 27 9.77 11.59 11.12
CA LEU A 27 10.12 12.97 10.80
C LEU A 27 8.87 13.88 10.81
N LEU A 28 7.80 13.46 10.13
CA LEU A 28 6.54 14.21 10.08
C LEU A 28 5.96 14.44 11.48
N LEU A 29 5.87 13.38 12.29
CA LEU A 29 5.32 13.46 13.65
C LEU A 29 6.17 14.33 14.57
N ASN A 30 7.51 14.24 14.48
CA ASN A 30 8.41 15.07 15.26
C ASN A 30 8.33 16.55 14.88
N MET A 31 8.21 16.86 13.59
CA MET A 31 8.00 18.24 13.13
C MET A 31 6.68 18.82 13.65
N LEU A 32 5.60 18.02 13.63
CA LEU A 32 4.31 18.43 14.17
C LEU A 32 4.37 18.64 15.68
N ALA A 33 5.01 17.74 16.44
CA ALA A 33 5.20 17.89 17.88
C ALA A 33 6.00 19.17 18.21
N TRP A 34 7.07 19.45 17.46
CA TRP A 34 7.84 20.69 17.63
C TRP A 34 7.02 21.95 17.30
N LEU A 35 6.20 21.91 16.25
CA LEU A 35 5.29 23.02 15.90
C LEU A 35 4.20 23.23 16.95
N ALA A 36 3.66 22.14 17.51
CA ALA A 36 2.62 22.14 18.54
C ALA A 36 3.14 22.53 19.93
N ARG A 37 4.46 22.71 20.10
CA ARG A 37 5.12 22.95 21.40
C ARG A 37 4.96 21.79 22.40
N GLU A 38 4.66 20.59 21.92
CA GLU A 38 4.56 19.37 22.70
C GLU A 38 5.92 18.64 22.69
N GLU A 39 6.96 19.33 23.17
CA GLU A 39 8.35 18.84 23.07
C GLU A 39 8.62 17.61 23.93
N GLU A 40 7.78 17.36 24.94
CA GLU A 40 7.82 16.16 25.77
C GLU A 40 7.43 14.89 24.99
N LEU A 41 6.76 15.01 23.83
CA LEU A 41 6.40 13.92 22.93
C LEU A 41 7.49 13.60 21.90
N MET A 42 8.62 14.33 21.90
CA MET A 42 9.75 14.04 21.02
C MET A 42 10.54 12.85 21.54
N GLU A 43 10.15 11.66 21.10
CA GLU A 43 10.88 10.44 21.37
C GLU A 43 11.66 10.01 20.11
N VAL A 44 12.94 9.65 20.26
CA VAL A 44 13.67 8.94 19.20
C VAL A 44 13.07 7.54 19.15
N ARG A 45 12.01 7.39 18.34
CA ARG A 45 11.30 6.12 18.20
C ARG A 45 12.31 5.06 17.76
N GLY A 46 12.50 4.04 18.60
CA GLY A 46 13.38 2.93 18.28
C GLY A 46 12.97 2.34 16.94
N ARG A 47 13.93 2.17 16.03
CA ARG A 47 13.68 1.66 14.68
C ARG A 47 13.03 0.29 14.80
N ASP A 48 11.79 0.17 14.35
CA ASP A 48 11.06 -1.10 14.43
C ASP A 48 11.84 -2.15 13.63
N PRO A 49 12.40 -3.19 14.26
CA PRO A 49 13.19 -4.21 13.56
C PRO A 49 12.36 -5.00 12.55
N LEU A 50 11.02 -4.90 12.60
CA LEU A 50 10.09 -5.51 11.65
C LEU A 50 9.69 -4.57 10.50
N SER A 51 10.14 -3.31 10.50
CA SER A 51 9.89 -2.36 9.41
C SER A 51 10.81 -2.63 8.21
N GLN A 52 10.54 -3.73 7.51
CA GLN A 52 11.18 -4.01 6.23
C GLN A 52 10.23 -3.62 5.10
N PRO A 53 10.34 -2.39 4.57
CA PRO A 53 9.48 -1.97 3.47
C PRO A 53 9.76 -2.86 2.26
N VAL A 54 8.68 -3.39 1.68
CA VAL A 54 8.77 -4.16 0.43
C VAL A 54 9.03 -3.17 -0.70
N VAL A 55 10.29 -3.08 -1.11
CA VAL A 55 10.72 -2.25 -2.25
C VAL A 55 10.52 -3.08 -3.51
N LEU A 56 9.40 -2.88 -4.19
CA LEU A 56 9.12 -3.48 -5.49
C LEU A 56 9.71 -2.60 -6.59
N GLY A 57 10.33 -3.21 -7.59
CA GLY A 57 10.66 -2.52 -8.83
C GLY A 57 9.39 -2.07 -9.57
N ASP A 58 9.51 -1.08 -10.46
CA ASP A 58 8.37 -0.54 -11.22
C ASP A 58 7.62 -1.64 -12.00
N ASP A 59 8.35 -2.61 -12.54
CA ASP A 59 7.77 -3.72 -13.31
C ASP A 59 7.11 -4.76 -12.39
N GLU A 60 7.73 -5.10 -11.26
CA GLU A 60 7.13 -6.00 -10.25
C GLU A 60 5.83 -5.41 -9.70
N ARG A 61 5.82 -4.10 -9.46
CA ARG A 61 4.63 -3.38 -8.97
C ARG A 61 3.50 -3.40 -9.99
N LYS A 62 3.79 -3.25 -11.29
CA LYS A 62 2.79 -3.37 -12.36
C LYS A 62 2.25 -4.79 -12.45
N VAL A 63 3.11 -5.80 -12.45
CA VAL A 63 2.69 -7.21 -12.55
C VAL A 63 1.82 -7.59 -11.35
N LEU A 64 2.23 -7.26 -10.13
CA LEU A 64 1.45 -7.52 -8.92
C LEU A 64 0.14 -6.74 -8.90
N GLY A 65 0.16 -5.47 -9.31
CA GLY A 65 -1.04 -4.62 -9.40
C GLY A 65 -2.07 -5.18 -10.37
N TRP A 66 -1.67 -5.44 -11.62
CA TRP A 66 -2.56 -6.01 -12.63
C TRP A 66 -2.98 -7.45 -12.30
N GLY A 67 -2.07 -8.24 -11.73
CA GLY A 67 -2.35 -9.59 -11.25
C GLY A 67 -3.38 -9.60 -10.13
N ALA A 68 -3.33 -8.68 -9.17
CA ALA A 68 -4.32 -8.57 -8.11
C ALA A 68 -5.70 -8.11 -8.65
N VAL A 69 -5.71 -7.17 -9.60
CA VAL A 69 -6.94 -6.63 -10.20
C VAL A 69 -7.62 -7.65 -11.12
N LEU A 70 -6.85 -8.35 -11.97
CA LEU A 70 -7.40 -9.25 -12.99
C LEU A 70 -7.41 -10.72 -12.56
N GLY A 71 -6.58 -11.12 -11.60
CA GLY A 71 -6.46 -12.51 -11.17
C GLY A 71 -7.78 -13.07 -10.65
N TRP A 72 -8.44 -12.36 -9.73
CA TRP A 72 -9.70 -12.83 -9.16
C TRP A 72 -10.85 -12.87 -10.18
N PRO A 73 -11.10 -11.80 -10.98
CA PRO A 73 -12.12 -11.84 -12.03
C PRO A 73 -11.90 -12.96 -13.06
N LEU A 74 -10.65 -13.21 -13.47
CA LEU A 74 -10.33 -14.26 -14.44
C LEU A 74 -10.54 -15.67 -13.86
N LEU A 75 -10.14 -15.90 -12.61
CA LEU A 75 -10.35 -17.18 -11.93
C LEU A 75 -11.84 -17.50 -11.82
N VAL A 76 -12.65 -16.54 -11.36
CA VAL A 76 -14.11 -16.75 -11.24
C VAL A 76 -14.76 -16.95 -12.61
N SER A 77 -14.39 -16.15 -13.61
CA SER A 77 -14.94 -16.25 -14.96
C SER A 77 -14.59 -17.58 -15.63
N SER A 78 -13.35 -18.05 -15.49
CA SER A 78 -12.91 -19.33 -16.05
C SER A 78 -13.63 -20.51 -15.39
N LEU A 79 -13.82 -20.48 -14.07
CA LEU A 79 -14.59 -21.51 -13.36
C LEU A 79 -16.06 -21.52 -13.81
N PHE A 80 -16.68 -20.34 -13.89
CA PHE A 80 -18.05 -20.18 -14.37
C PHE A 80 -18.23 -20.74 -15.78
N LEU A 81 -17.37 -20.33 -16.72
CA LEU A 81 -17.40 -20.81 -18.10
C LEU A 81 -17.16 -22.33 -18.17
N GLY A 82 -16.21 -22.85 -17.39
CA GLY A 82 -15.91 -24.28 -17.32
C GLY A 82 -17.09 -25.11 -16.83
N VAL A 83 -17.77 -24.67 -15.77
CA VAL A 83 -18.97 -25.34 -15.24
C VAL A 83 -20.11 -25.28 -16.25
N MET A 84 -20.38 -24.12 -16.85
CA MET A 84 -21.41 -23.97 -17.88
C MET A 84 -21.18 -24.89 -19.07
N TRP A 85 -19.93 -25.00 -19.53
CA TRP A 85 -19.57 -25.85 -20.67
C TRP A 85 -19.74 -27.34 -20.34
N ARG A 86 -19.37 -27.74 -19.11
CA ARG A 86 -19.57 -29.11 -18.62
C ARG A 86 -21.05 -29.47 -18.51
N HIS A 87 -21.87 -28.56 -17.99
CA HIS A 87 -23.32 -28.74 -17.89
C HIS A 87 -23.97 -28.87 -19.28
N ARG A 88 -23.58 -28.01 -20.22
CA ARG A 88 -24.09 -28.07 -21.61
C ARG A 88 -23.79 -29.40 -22.31
N ARG A 89 -22.64 -30.01 -22.04
CA ARG A 89 -22.28 -31.33 -22.60
C ARG A 89 -23.14 -32.47 -22.04
N GLN A 90 -23.64 -32.36 -20.82
CA GLN A 90 -24.47 -33.39 -20.20
C GLN A 90 -25.91 -33.39 -20.70
N THR A 91 -26.46 -32.23 -21.05
CA THR A 91 -27.82 -32.11 -21.60
C THR A 91 -27.93 -32.57 -23.06
N GLY A 92 -26.81 -32.71 -23.79
CA GLY A 92 -26.77 -33.13 -25.19
C GLY A 92 -26.63 -34.64 -25.44
N SER A 93 -26.61 -35.48 -24.39
CA SER A 93 -26.42 -36.94 -24.49
C SER A 93 -27.70 -37.75 -24.20
N GLY A 94 -28.87 -37.12 -24.36
CA GLY A 94 -30.17 -37.73 -24.07
C GLY A 94 -31.25 -37.48 -25.13
N ALA A 95 -30.84 -37.31 -26.40
CA ALA A 95 -31.73 -37.31 -27.56
C ALA A 95 -31.28 -38.37 -28.57
#